data_AF-A0A962Q5R9-F1
#
_entry.id   AF-A0A962Q5R9-F1
#
_cell.length_a   1.000
_cell.length_b   1.000
_cell.length_c   1.000
_cell.angle_alpha   90.00
_cell.angle_beta   90.00
_cell.angle_gamma   90.00
#
_symmetry.space_group_name_H-M   'P 1'
#
loop_
_entity.id
_entity.type
_entity.pdbx_description
1 polymer ?
#
loop_
_entity_poly.entity_id
_entity_poly.type
_entity_poly.pdbx_seq_one_letter_code
_entity_poly.pdbx_strand_id
1 'polypeptide(L)'
;DEGCLSVPGVYETVQRAERIRVRALDRSGEPFEMDCDGLLAVCIQHEIDHLDGKLFVDYLSSLKRQRIRKKLEKDARQGADKTQKQRAI
;
A
#
# COMPACT_ATOMS: atom_id res chain seq x y z
N ASP A 1 -5.74 -7.98 -8.00
CA ASP A 1 -6.04 -7.33 -6.71
C ASP A 1 -4.75 -6.83 -6.07
N GLU A 2 -4.85 -5.70 -5.40
CA GLU A 2 -3.74 -4.98 -4.78
C GLU A 2 -3.86 -5.07 -3.25
N GLY A 3 -2.72 -5.26 -2.58
CA GLY A 3 -2.62 -5.25 -1.12
C GLY A 3 -1.42 -4.39 -0.71
N CYS A 4 -1.38 -4.00 0.57
CA CYS A 4 -0.32 -3.14 1.10
C CYS A 4 0.08 -3.62 2.50
N LEU A 5 1.38 -3.62 2.79
CA LEU A 5 1.88 -3.93 4.14
C LEU A 5 1.41 -2.91 5.19
N SER A 6 1.20 -1.65 4.76
CA SER A 6 0.64 -0.59 5.61
C SER A 6 -0.85 -0.75 5.90
N VAL A 7 -1.56 -1.62 5.17
CA VAL A 7 -3.01 -1.89 5.30
C VAL A 7 -3.21 -3.41 5.41
N PRO A 8 -2.77 -4.03 6.52
CA PRO A 8 -2.66 -5.48 6.62
C PRO A 8 -4.01 -6.19 6.48
N GLY A 9 -4.01 -7.31 5.76
CA GLY A 9 -5.19 -8.18 5.61
C GLY A 9 -6.31 -7.58 4.76
N VAL A 10 -5.99 -6.62 3.89
CA VAL A 10 -6.92 -5.99 2.94
C VAL A 10 -6.38 -6.17 1.52
N TYR A 11 -7.23 -6.70 0.65
CA TYR A 11 -6.96 -6.83 -0.78
C TYR A 11 -8.17 -6.31 -1.55
N GLU A 12 -7.95 -5.38 -2.47
CA GLU A 12 -9.02 -4.80 -3.28
C GLU A 12 -8.55 -4.60 -4.72
N THR A 13 -9.49 -4.53 -5.66
CA THR A 13 -9.19 -4.23 -7.05
C THR A 13 -9.04 -2.72 -7.23
N VAL A 14 -7.89 -2.28 -7.73
CA VAL A 14 -7.60 -0.88 -8.09
C VAL A 14 -7.24 -0.82 -9.56
N GLN A 15 -7.77 0.16 -10.28
CA GLN A 15 -7.39 0.40 -11.67
C GLN A 15 -6.06 1.15 -11.73
N ARG A 16 -5.11 0.58 -12.47
CA ARG A 16 -3.76 1.10 -12.69
C ARG A 16 -3.48 1.16 -14.19
N ALA A 17 -2.50 1.95 -14.61
CA ALA A 17 -2.02 1.86 -15.97
C ALA A 17 -1.34 0.49 -16.18
N GLU A 18 -1.70 -0.22 -17.25
CA GLU A 18 -1.14 -1.53 -17.58
C GLU A 18 0.34 -1.45 -17.98
N ARG A 19 0.73 -0.34 -18.61
CA ARG A 19 2.10 -0.05 -19.04
C ARG A 19 2.49 1.37 -18.65
N ILE A 20 3.70 1.54 -18.15
CA ILE A 20 4.27 2.84 -17.78
C ILE A 20 5.72 2.91 -18.25
N ARG A 21 6.21 4.14 -18.46
CA ARG A 21 7.64 4.43 -18.51
C ARG A 21 8.02 5.18 -17.25
N VAL A 22 8.98 4.66 -16.50
CA VAL A 22 9.49 5.28 -15.26
C VAL A 22 10.89 5.82 -15.49
N ARG A 23 11.20 6.95 -14.87
CA ARG A 23 12.55 7.50 -14.73
C ARG A 23 12.91 7.48 -13.24
N ALA A 24 14.09 6.97 -12.92
CA ALA A 24 14.59 6.89 -11.54
C ALA A 24 16.12 7.01 -11.52
N LEU A 25 16.68 7.04 -10.30
CA LEU A 25 18.11 6.87 -10.07
C LEU A 25 18.37 5.44 -9.60
N ASP A 26 19.46 4.85 -10.05
CA ASP A 26 19.91 3.56 -9.57
C ASP A 26 20.56 3.68 -8.17
N ARG A 27 21.11 2.57 -7.67
CA ARG A 27 21.75 2.53 -6.34
C ARG A 27 23.03 3.35 -6.23
N SER A 28 23.65 3.68 -7.36
CA SER A 28 24.82 4.55 -7.47
C SER A 28 24.44 6.02 -7.68
N GLY A 29 23.14 6.31 -7.87
CA GLY A 29 22.64 7.64 -8.17
C GLY A 29 22.59 7.97 -9.66
N GLU A 30 22.87 7.01 -10.55
CA GLU A 30 22.87 7.24 -11.99
C GLU A 30 21.44 7.20 -12.55
N PRO A 31 21.05 8.14 -13.43
CA PRO A 31 19.71 8.18 -13.98
C PRO A 31 19.47 7.07 -15.00
N PHE A 32 18.29 6.46 -14.94
CA PHE A 32 17.84 5.50 -15.94
C PHE A 32 16.34 5.63 -16.23
N GLU A 33 15.93 5.07 -17.36
CA GLU A 33 14.52 4.91 -17.74
C GLU A 33 14.20 3.44 -18.00
N MET A 34 12.98 3.03 -17.69
CA MET A 34 12.52 1.66 -17.88
C MET A 34 11.04 1.62 -18.27
N ASP A 35 10.72 0.84 -19.31
CA ASP A 35 9.35 0.47 -19.62
C ASP A 35 8.94 -0.72 -18.74
N CYS A 36 7.80 -0.60 -18.07
CA CYS A 36 7.27 -1.59 -17.15
C CYS A 36 5.84 -1.94 -17.53
N ASP A 37 5.48 -3.20 -17.36
CA ASP A 37 4.12 -3.69 -17.52
C ASP A 37 3.75 -4.71 -16.42
N GLY A 38 2.51 -5.20 -16.48
CA GLY A 38 2.01 -6.25 -15.59
C GLY A 38 2.17 -5.92 -14.11
N LEU A 39 2.69 -6.87 -13.34
CA LEU A 39 2.86 -6.71 -11.89
C LEU A 39 3.87 -5.61 -11.55
N LEU A 40 4.95 -5.46 -12.32
CA LEU A 40 5.99 -4.46 -12.05
C LEU A 40 5.43 -3.04 -12.21
N ALA A 41 4.63 -2.79 -13.27
CA ALA A 41 3.96 -1.51 -13.45
C ALA A 41 3.02 -1.19 -12.28
N VAL A 42 2.26 -2.17 -11.79
CA VAL A 42 1.37 -2.00 -10.63
C VAL A 42 2.16 -1.67 -9.37
N CYS A 43 3.22 -2.43 -9.07
CA CYS A 43 4.04 -2.21 -7.88
C CYS A 43 4.72 -0.83 -7.91
N ILE A 44 5.28 -0.41 -9.05
CA ILE A 44 5.93 0.91 -9.15
C ILE A 44 4.91 2.03 -8.92
N GLN A 45 3.71 1.94 -9.51
CA GLN A 45 2.64 2.92 -9.27
C GLN A 45 2.22 2.96 -7.78
N HIS A 46 2.12 1.80 -7.12
CA HIS A 46 1.82 1.70 -5.70
C HIS A 46 2.86 2.39 -4.81
N GLU A 47 4.14 2.13 -5.08
CA GLU A 47 5.21 2.73 -4.26
C GLU A 47 5.39 4.22 -4.55
N ILE A 48 5.13 4.68 -5.78
CA ILE A 48 5.10 6.12 -6.09
C ILE A 48 3.97 6.82 -5.32
N ASP A 49 2.77 6.21 -5.23
CA ASP A 49 1.69 6.74 -4.40
C ASP A 49 2.13 6.89 -2.93
N HIS A 50 2.89 5.93 -2.40
CA HIS A 50 3.45 6.04 -1.05
C HIS A 50 4.39 7.24 -0.89
N LEU A 51 5.22 7.56 -1.89
CA LEU A 51 6.07 8.76 -1.88
C LEU A 51 5.23 10.05 -1.87
N ASP A 52 4.05 10.02 -2.49
CA ASP A 52 3.06 11.10 -2.49
C ASP A 52 2.16 11.13 -1.24
N GLY A 53 2.33 10.19 -0.30
CA GLY A 53 1.47 10.05 0.88
C GLY A 53 0.06 9.52 0.58
N LYS A 54 -0.15 8.89 -0.59
CA LYS A 54 -1.40 8.22 -0.98
C LYS A 54 -1.32 6.72 -0.68
N LEU A 55 -2.46 6.13 -0.38
CA LEU A 55 -2.61 4.67 -0.22
C LEU A 55 -3.56 4.13 -1.29
N PHE A 56 -3.44 2.85 -1.64
CA PHE A 56 -4.35 2.22 -2.62
C PHE A 56 -5.84 2.28 -2.19
N VAL A 57 -6.11 2.31 -0.88
CA VAL A 57 -7.47 2.49 -0.34
C VAL A 57 -8.06 3.85 -0.70
N ASP A 58 -7.23 4.79 -1.15
CA ASP A 58 -7.65 6.11 -1.59
C ASP A 58 -8.33 6.13 -2.96
N TYR A 59 -8.25 5.03 -3.69
CA TYR A 59 -8.98 4.81 -4.95
C TYR A 59 -10.32 4.10 -4.74
N LEU A 60 -10.58 3.61 -3.52
CA LEU A 60 -11.83 2.93 -3.19
C LEU A 60 -12.94 3.93 -2.85
N SER A 61 -14.19 3.46 -3.00
CA SER A 61 -15.36 4.22 -2.58
C SER A 61 -15.29 4.59 -1.09
N SER A 62 -15.87 5.73 -0.73
CA SER A 62 -15.83 6.26 0.64
C SER A 62 -16.36 5.25 1.67
N LEU A 63 -17.38 4.47 1.32
CA LEU A 63 -17.93 3.42 2.17
C LEU A 63 -16.94 2.28 2.41
N LYS A 64 -16.24 1.79 1.37
CA LYS A 64 -15.21 0.75 1.52
C LYS A 64 -14.06 1.26 2.37
N ARG A 65 -13.57 2.46 2.09
CA ARG A 65 -12.48 3.10 2.84
C ARG A 65 -12.82 3.25 4.32
N GLN A 66 -14.03 3.71 4.64
CA GLN A 66 -14.48 3.85 6.03
C GLN A 66 -14.55 2.49 6.75
N ARG A 67 -15.02 1.43 6.08
CA ARG A 67 -15.05 0.06 6.64
C ARG A 67 -13.64 -0.45 6.94
N ILE A 68 -12.71 -0.28 6.00
CA ILE A 68 -11.30 -0.68 6.18
C ILE A 68 -10.69 0.09 7.37
N ARG A 69 -10.89 1.41 7.43
CA ARG A 69 -10.37 2.24 8.52
C ARG A 69 -10.88 1.75 9.89
N LYS A 70 -12.19 1.52 10.03
CA LYS A 70 -12.78 1.00 11.27
C LYS A 70 -12.22 -0.37 11.66
N LYS A 71 -11.98 -1.26 10.68
CA LYS A 71 -11.38 -2.57 10.93
C LYS A 71 -9.95 -2.42 11.48
N LEU A 72 -9.12 -1.60 10.83
CA LEU A 72 -7.74 -1.35 11.27
C LEU A 72 -7.68 -0.69 12.64
N GLU A 73 -8.54 0.29 12.92
CA GLU A 73 -8.65 0.93 14.25
C GLU A 73 -8.99 -0.11 15.35
N LYS A 74 -9.90 -1.05 15.06
CA LYS A 74 -10.27 -2.12 15.97
C LYS A 74 -9.10 -3.10 16.18
N ASP A 75 -8.46 -3.52 15.11
CA ASP A 75 -7.35 -4.50 15.15
C ASP A 75 -6.15 -3.92 15.90
N ALA A 76 -5.84 -2.62 15.70
CA ALA A 76 -4.80 -1.92 16.44
C ALA A 76 -5.08 -1.88 17.95
N ARG A 77 -6.32 -1.60 18.35
CA ARG A 77 -6.74 -1.64 19.76
C ARG A 77 -6.56 -3.03 20.36
N GLN A 78 -6.96 -4.08 19.64
CA GLN A 78 -6.85 -5.46 20.12
C GLN A 78 -5.40 -5.99 20.16
N GLY A 79 -4.56 -5.58 19.20
CA GLY A 79 -3.13 -5.92 19.18
C GLY A 79 -2.36 -5.27 20.33
N ALA A 80 -2.66 -4.01 20.65
CA ALA A 80 -2.09 -3.32 21.82
C ALA A 80 -2.46 -4.03 23.13
N ASP A 81 -3.73 -4.47 23.25
CA ASP A 81 -4.25 -5.15 24.44
C ASP A 81 -3.59 -6.53 24.66
N LYS A 82 -3.32 -7.28 23.59
CA LYS A 82 -2.57 -8.54 23.64
C LYS A 82 -1.11 -8.33 24.06
N THR A 83 -0.45 -7.32 23.51
CA THR A 83 0.96 -7.02 23.80
C THR A 83 1.17 -6.61 25.26
N GLN A 84 0.22 -5.86 25.86
CA GLN A 84 0.26 -5.50 27.28
C GLN A 84 0.10 -6.71 28.20
N LYS A 85 -0.84 -7.62 27.91
CA LYS A 85 -1.03 -8.86 28.70
C LYS A 85 0.18 -9.78 28.65
N GLN A 86 0.90 -9.82 27.53
CA GLN A 86 2.07 -10.68 27.34
C GLN A 86 3.33 -10.16 28.03
N ARG A 87 3.41 -8.84 28.29
CA ARG A 87 4.51 -8.21 29.04
C ARG A 87 4.28 -8.20 30.56
N ALA A 88 3.06 -8.50 31.01
CA ALA A 88 2.68 -8.54 32.41
C ALA A 88 2.80 -9.95 33.04
N ILE A 89 3.39 -10.90 32.30
CA ILE A 89 3.73 -12.27 32.73
C ILE A 89 5.25 -12.37 32.72
#